data_AF-A0A7C5AHM6-F1
#
_entry.id   AF-A0A7C5AHM6-F1
#
_cell.length_a   1.000
_cell.length_b   1.000
_cell.length_c   1.000
_cell.angle_alpha   90.00
_cell.angle_beta   90.00
_cell.angle_gamma   90.00
#
_symmetry.space_group_name_H-M   'P 1'
#
loop_
_entity.id
_entity.type
_entity.pdbx_description
1 polymer ?
#
loop_
_entity_poly.entity_id
_entity_poly.type
_entity_poly.pdbx_seq_one_letter_code
_entity_poly.pdbx_strand_id
1 'polypeptide(L)'
;LGPVVQSVFGNPDGAGTIEVLLSFYAFYIQIYCDFSGYSDIARGLAKMMGFELMLNFRMPFLADRVSDFWSRWHISLTTWVHDYLFISLGGVRKGSLRGALNILIAMTVIGLWHGAKWTFVLWGLYFGLLQAAAVLLRARGGRSAGRGRRSAGGLSRTFRVFVTFNLIAFGACLFRAENLAHAGAMFAALFKGIHWDMNTLGMAIKVAWLAAPVFAMQLIQERARDPMAFVRLPGLWRFAACTAAILVVVATLFLTADVKGGEEFIYFQF
;
A
#
# COMPACT_ATOMS: atom_id res chain seq x y z
N LEU A 1 6.40 1.59 -13.43
CA LEU A 1 6.42 2.44 -12.21
C LEU A 1 7.85 2.61 -11.68
N GLY A 2 8.67 1.55 -11.64
CA GLY A 2 10.10 1.60 -11.22
C GLY A 2 10.88 2.83 -11.70
N PRO A 3 10.95 3.10 -13.03
CA PRO A 3 11.70 4.26 -13.52
C PRO A 3 11.21 5.63 -13.00
N VAL A 4 9.92 5.77 -12.69
CA VAL A 4 9.36 7.01 -12.09
C VAL A 4 9.73 7.10 -10.61
N VAL A 5 9.78 5.97 -9.92
CA VAL A 5 10.24 5.91 -8.52
C VAL A 5 11.72 6.25 -8.47
N GLN A 6 12.55 5.57 -9.28
CA GLN A 6 13.99 5.73 -9.26
C GLN A 6 14.45 7.12 -9.69
N SER A 7 13.76 7.78 -10.61
CA SER A 7 14.15 9.14 -11.03
C SER A 7 14.04 10.17 -9.92
N VAL A 8 13.12 9.96 -8.96
CA VAL A 8 12.94 10.86 -7.80
C VAL A 8 13.72 10.37 -6.58
N PHE A 9 13.62 9.07 -6.23
CA PHE A 9 14.38 8.50 -5.11
C PHE A 9 15.90 8.49 -5.38
N GLY A 10 16.34 8.47 -6.64
CA GLY A 10 17.76 8.57 -7.00
C GLY A 10 18.31 10.01 -6.92
N ASN A 11 17.44 11.03 -6.93
CA ASN A 11 17.83 12.43 -6.82
C ASN A 11 16.73 13.26 -6.12
N PRO A 12 16.52 13.07 -4.80
CA PRO A 12 15.50 13.79 -4.05
C PRO A 12 15.69 15.31 -4.09
N ASP A 13 16.93 15.77 -4.28
CA ASP A 13 17.24 17.19 -4.19
C ASP A 13 16.76 18.01 -5.38
N GLY A 14 16.69 17.39 -6.57
CA GLY A 14 16.19 17.99 -7.79
C GLY A 14 14.67 17.92 -7.97
N ALA A 15 13.94 17.30 -7.04
CA ALA A 15 12.49 17.09 -7.16
C ALA A 15 11.69 18.20 -6.44
N GLY A 16 10.61 18.64 -7.08
CA GLY A 16 9.59 19.50 -6.48
C GLY A 16 8.53 18.71 -5.70
N THR A 17 7.58 19.42 -5.11
CA THR A 17 6.53 18.83 -4.28
C THR A 17 5.70 17.78 -5.03
N ILE A 18 5.35 18.04 -6.30
CA ILE A 18 4.47 17.15 -7.07
C ILE A 18 5.21 15.87 -7.49
N GLU A 19 6.46 15.99 -7.94
CA GLU A 19 7.29 14.87 -8.35
C GLU A 19 7.49 13.88 -7.20
N VAL A 20 7.75 14.40 -5.98
CA VAL A 20 7.88 13.58 -4.77
C VAL A 20 6.58 12.87 -4.44
N LEU A 21 5.44 13.57 -4.45
CA LEU A 21 4.14 12.94 -4.21
C LEU A 21 3.83 11.84 -5.24
N LEU A 22 4.09 12.10 -6.52
CA LEU A 22 3.94 11.12 -7.59
C LEU A 22 4.84 9.90 -7.35
N SER A 23 6.08 10.10 -6.87
CA SER A 23 7.00 9.01 -6.55
C SER A 23 6.51 8.16 -5.37
N PHE A 24 5.91 8.77 -4.34
CA PHE A 24 5.34 8.03 -3.20
C PHE A 24 4.18 7.16 -3.65
N TYR A 25 3.28 7.70 -4.47
CA TYR A 25 2.15 6.94 -5.01
C TYR A 25 2.61 5.85 -5.98
N ALA A 26 3.56 6.18 -6.86
CA ALA A 26 4.14 5.22 -7.79
C ALA A 26 4.79 4.05 -7.05
N PHE A 27 5.55 4.32 -6.00
CA PHE A 27 6.19 3.27 -5.20
C PHE A 27 5.16 2.41 -4.45
N TYR A 28 4.16 3.03 -3.82
CA TYR A 28 3.11 2.30 -3.12
C TYR A 28 2.31 1.37 -4.06
N ILE A 29 2.04 1.82 -5.29
CA ILE A 29 1.37 1.00 -6.30
C ILE A 29 2.30 -0.09 -6.83
N GLN A 30 3.58 0.23 -7.06
CA GLN A 30 4.58 -0.72 -7.51
C GLN A 30 4.72 -1.89 -6.53
N ILE A 31 4.98 -1.61 -5.25
CA ILE A 31 5.16 -2.66 -4.24
C ILE A 31 3.90 -3.53 -4.09
N TYR A 32 2.71 -2.93 -4.22
CA TYR A 32 1.45 -3.69 -4.26
C TYR A 32 1.39 -4.64 -5.46
N CYS A 33 1.63 -4.14 -6.67
CA CYS A 33 1.56 -4.94 -7.89
C CYS A 33 2.56 -6.09 -7.86
N ASP A 34 3.79 -5.83 -7.42
CA ASP A 34 4.85 -6.84 -7.31
C ASP A 34 4.48 -7.92 -6.29
N PHE A 35 4.09 -7.54 -5.07
CA PHE A 35 3.76 -8.52 -4.02
C PHE A 35 2.44 -9.25 -4.27
N SER A 36 1.40 -8.56 -4.74
CA SER A 36 0.12 -9.17 -5.03
C SER A 36 0.25 -10.14 -6.20
N GLY A 37 0.95 -9.74 -7.27
CA GLY A 37 1.20 -10.59 -8.42
C GLY A 37 1.94 -11.86 -8.04
N TYR A 38 3.05 -11.74 -7.30
CA TYR A 38 3.78 -12.90 -6.79
C TYR A 38 2.92 -13.79 -5.88
N SER A 39 2.15 -13.20 -4.96
CA SER A 39 1.27 -13.95 -4.06
C SER A 39 0.20 -14.73 -4.83
N ASP A 40 -0.39 -14.14 -5.88
CA ASP A 40 -1.40 -14.81 -6.69
C ASP A 40 -0.80 -15.93 -7.55
N ILE A 41 0.43 -15.78 -8.07
CA ILE A 41 1.16 -16.87 -8.72
C ILE A 41 1.36 -18.03 -7.74
N ALA A 42 1.86 -17.75 -6.52
CA ALA A 42 2.07 -18.77 -5.50
C ALA A 42 0.76 -19.50 -5.12
N ARG A 43 -0.35 -18.76 -4.97
CA ARG A 43 -1.68 -19.32 -4.72
C ARG A 43 -2.18 -20.18 -5.89
N GLY A 44 -1.93 -19.76 -7.13
CA GLY A 44 -2.27 -20.52 -8.33
C GLY A 44 -1.53 -21.86 -8.40
N LEU A 45 -0.22 -21.85 -8.18
CA LEU A 45 0.61 -23.05 -8.14
C LEU A 45 0.19 -23.99 -7.00
N ALA A 46 -0.03 -23.46 -5.80
CA ALA A 46 -0.51 -24.26 -4.67
C ALA A 46 -1.85 -24.93 -4.97
N LYS A 47 -2.78 -24.21 -5.62
CA LYS A 47 -4.08 -24.77 -6.02
C LYS A 47 -3.95 -25.90 -7.03
N MET A 48 -2.99 -25.82 -7.96
CA MET A 48 -2.69 -26.91 -8.89
C MET A 48 -2.14 -28.16 -8.17
N MET A 49 -1.48 -27.96 -7.01
CA MET A 49 -0.96 -29.03 -6.16
C MET A 49 -1.98 -29.53 -5.12
N GLY A 50 -3.22 -29.04 -5.13
CA GLY A 50 -4.27 -29.44 -4.19
C GLY A 50 -4.26 -28.70 -2.85
N PHE A 51 -3.48 -27.62 -2.72
CA PHE A 51 -3.44 -26.78 -1.52
C PHE A 51 -4.17 -25.45 -1.73
N GLU A 52 -5.01 -25.06 -0.78
CA GLU A 52 -5.65 -23.74 -0.78
C GLU A 52 -4.90 -22.77 0.14
N LEU A 53 -4.08 -21.91 -0.45
CA LEU A 53 -3.41 -20.83 0.28
C LEU A 53 -4.34 -19.63 0.50
N MET A 54 -4.23 -19.02 1.68
CA MET A 54 -5.00 -17.83 2.05
C MET A 54 -4.70 -16.63 1.13
N LEU A 55 -5.67 -15.72 1.02
CA LEU A 55 -5.50 -14.47 0.28
C LEU A 55 -4.55 -13.54 1.02
N ASN A 56 -3.62 -12.91 0.30
CA ASN A 56 -2.66 -11.99 0.92
C ASN A 56 -3.04 -10.51 0.77
N PHE A 57 -3.79 -10.14 -0.28
CA PHE A 57 -4.23 -8.76 -0.53
C PHE A 57 -5.71 -8.67 -0.86
N ARG A 58 -6.41 -7.68 -0.31
CA ARG A 58 -7.87 -7.52 -0.48
C ARG A 58 -8.28 -6.06 -0.62
N MET A 59 -8.14 -5.54 -1.85
CA MET A 59 -8.51 -4.17 -2.22
C MET A 59 -7.93 -3.12 -1.25
N PRO A 60 -6.62 -3.16 -0.93
CA PRO A 60 -6.05 -2.34 0.13
C PRO A 60 -6.12 -0.83 -0.15
N PHE A 61 -6.21 -0.40 -1.42
CA PHE A 61 -6.29 1.03 -1.77
C PHE A 61 -7.64 1.65 -1.41
N LEU A 62 -8.65 0.83 -1.12
CA LEU A 62 -10.00 1.25 -0.74
C LEU A 62 -10.25 1.16 0.77
N ALA A 63 -9.18 0.94 1.56
CA ALA A 63 -9.24 0.91 3.00
C ALA A 63 -9.64 2.28 3.57
N ASP A 64 -10.64 2.31 4.45
CA ASP A 64 -11.19 3.57 4.99
C ASP A 64 -10.56 4.00 6.33
N ARG A 65 -9.57 3.25 6.80
CA ARG A 65 -8.77 3.54 8.00
C ARG A 65 -7.51 2.67 7.99
N VAL A 66 -6.46 3.09 8.70
CA VAL A 66 -5.19 2.35 8.78
C VAL A 66 -5.38 0.91 9.29
N SER A 67 -6.26 0.67 10.26
CA SER A 67 -6.54 -0.70 10.73
C SER A 67 -7.24 -1.57 9.67
N ASP A 68 -8.04 -0.97 8.78
CA ASP A 68 -8.69 -1.69 7.67
C ASP A 68 -7.65 -2.05 6.60
N PHE A 69 -6.71 -1.13 6.32
CA PHE A 69 -5.58 -1.39 5.44
C PHE A 69 -4.78 -2.63 5.89
N TRP A 70 -4.39 -2.72 7.16
CA TRP A 70 -3.67 -3.89 7.67
C TRP A 70 -4.48 -5.19 7.64
N SER A 71 -5.82 -5.12 7.64
CA SER A 71 -6.67 -6.31 7.44
C SER A 71 -6.81 -6.74 5.96
N ARG A 72 -6.25 -5.93 5.06
CA ARG A 72 -6.31 -6.07 3.60
C ARG A 72 -4.94 -6.18 2.94
N TRP A 73 -3.87 -5.91 3.66
CA TRP A 73 -2.49 -5.89 3.18
C TRP A 73 -1.67 -6.97 3.87
N HIS A 74 -0.95 -7.76 3.09
CA HIS A 74 -0.10 -8.86 3.57
C HIS A 74 -0.79 -9.69 4.67
N ILE A 75 -2.02 -10.14 4.39
CA ILE A 75 -2.93 -10.73 5.38
C ILE A 75 -2.31 -11.94 6.07
N SER A 76 -1.52 -12.77 5.39
CA SER A 76 -0.85 -13.91 6.02
C SER A 76 0.12 -13.47 7.11
N LEU A 77 1.01 -12.51 6.81
CA LEU A 77 1.96 -11.93 7.77
C LEU A 77 1.23 -11.20 8.90
N THR A 78 0.24 -10.36 8.58
CA THR A 78 -0.52 -9.62 9.59
C THR A 78 -1.23 -10.57 10.55
N THR A 79 -1.79 -11.68 10.03
CA THR A 79 -2.43 -12.73 10.86
C THR A 79 -1.40 -13.42 11.74
N TRP A 80 -0.24 -13.80 11.18
CA TRP A 80 0.83 -14.44 11.95
C TRP A 80 1.31 -13.55 13.10
N VAL A 81 1.57 -12.27 12.83
CA VAL A 81 2.03 -11.32 13.87
C VAL A 81 0.93 -11.08 14.90
N HIS A 82 -0.33 -11.01 14.46
CA HIS A 82 -1.45 -10.89 15.38
C HIS A 82 -1.48 -12.09 16.35
N ASP A 83 -1.46 -13.30 15.81
CA ASP A 83 -1.70 -14.52 16.58
C ASP A 83 -0.50 -14.91 17.45
N TYR A 84 0.72 -14.76 16.94
CA TYR A 84 1.92 -15.24 17.62
C TYR A 84 2.65 -14.16 18.42
N LEU A 85 2.52 -12.88 18.07
CA LEU A 85 3.19 -11.78 18.79
C LEU A 85 2.19 -10.94 19.58
N PHE A 86 1.19 -10.35 18.93
CA PHE A 86 0.28 -9.42 19.61
C PHE A 86 -0.56 -10.08 20.70
N ILE A 87 -1.14 -11.25 20.43
CA ILE A 87 -1.89 -12.02 21.43
C ILE A 87 -0.98 -12.46 22.59
N SER A 88 0.24 -12.91 22.29
CA SER A 88 1.25 -13.31 23.28
C SER A 88 1.66 -12.17 24.21
N LEU A 89 1.72 -10.93 23.71
CA LEU A 89 1.94 -9.72 24.52
C LEU A 89 0.72 -9.34 25.40
N GLY A 90 -0.38 -10.07 25.30
CA GLY A 90 -1.62 -9.88 26.06
C GLY A 90 -2.73 -9.16 25.28
N GLY A 91 -2.53 -8.87 24.00
CA GLY A 91 -3.49 -8.18 23.14
C GLY A 91 -4.01 -6.88 23.77
N VAL A 92 -5.33 -6.66 23.74
CA VAL A 92 -6.01 -5.53 24.42
C VAL A 92 -6.57 -5.87 25.81
N ARG A 93 -6.27 -7.05 26.36
CA ARG A 93 -6.93 -7.58 27.59
C ARG A 93 -6.67 -6.72 28.82
N LYS A 94 -5.51 -6.07 28.89
CA LYS A 94 -5.09 -5.19 30.00
C LYS A 94 -5.40 -3.71 29.75
N GLY A 95 -6.44 -3.41 28.96
CA GLY A 95 -6.88 -2.05 28.65
C GLY A 95 -6.25 -1.46 27.39
N SER A 96 -6.80 -0.32 26.94
CA SER A 96 -6.46 0.32 25.66
C SER A 96 -5.03 0.84 25.61
N LEU A 97 -4.46 1.30 26.73
CA LEU A 97 -3.07 1.76 26.79
C LEU A 97 -2.09 0.62 26.60
N ARG A 98 -2.31 -0.51 27.29
CA ARG A 98 -1.45 -1.70 27.10
C ARG A 98 -1.63 -2.28 25.70
N GLY A 99 -2.85 -2.29 25.17
CA GLY A 99 -3.12 -2.66 23.78
C GLY A 99 -2.39 -1.81 22.77
N ALA A 100 -2.38 -0.49 22.96
CA ALA A 100 -1.64 0.47 22.13
C ALA A 100 -0.12 0.20 22.16
N LEU A 101 0.45 -0.05 23.33
CA LEU A 101 1.87 -0.43 23.46
C LEU A 101 2.17 -1.77 22.77
N ASN A 102 1.30 -2.77 22.94
CA ASN A 102 1.47 -4.08 22.30
C ASN A 102 1.43 -3.97 20.76
N ILE A 103 0.58 -3.11 20.21
CA ILE A 103 0.55 -2.80 18.78
C ILE A 103 1.83 -2.12 18.33
N LEU A 104 2.31 -1.13 19.09
CA LEU A 104 3.55 -0.41 18.77
C LEU A 104 4.75 -1.38 18.73
N ILE A 105 4.86 -2.28 19.71
CA ILE A 105 5.87 -3.33 19.74
C ILE A 105 5.71 -4.24 18.52
N ALA A 106 4.51 -4.75 18.26
CA ALA A 106 4.27 -5.66 17.15
C ALA A 106 4.64 -5.05 15.78
N MET A 107 4.23 -3.80 15.52
CA MET A 107 4.55 -3.11 14.26
C MET A 107 6.04 -2.77 14.14
N THR A 108 6.71 -2.44 15.25
CA THR A 108 8.17 -2.22 15.25
C THR A 108 8.92 -3.52 14.95
N VAL A 109 8.47 -4.64 15.49
CA VAL A 109 9.02 -5.97 15.17
C VAL A 109 8.78 -6.35 13.71
N ILE A 110 7.61 -6.04 13.13
CA ILE A 110 7.40 -6.19 11.67
C ILE A 110 8.40 -5.34 10.89
N GLY A 111 8.64 -4.10 11.30
CA GLY A 111 9.66 -3.25 10.68
C GLY A 111 11.03 -3.92 10.70
N LEU A 112 11.48 -4.37 11.88
CA LEU A 112 12.75 -5.09 12.03
C LEU A 112 12.82 -6.40 11.25
N TRP A 113 11.69 -7.09 11.05
CA TRP A 113 11.61 -8.30 10.22
C TRP A 113 11.92 -8.02 8.75
N HIS A 114 11.64 -6.81 8.26
CA HIS A 114 11.99 -6.40 6.89
C HIS A 114 13.47 -6.07 6.71
N GLY A 115 14.18 -5.67 7.78
CA GLY A 115 15.63 -5.44 7.74
C GLY A 115 16.16 -4.61 8.90
N ALA A 116 17.49 -4.48 8.98
CA ALA A 116 18.19 -3.82 10.09
C ALA A 116 18.38 -2.29 9.92
N LYS A 117 17.86 -1.69 8.85
CA LYS A 117 17.97 -0.24 8.60
C LYS A 117 17.07 0.53 9.58
N TRP A 118 17.54 1.69 10.04
CA TRP A 118 16.74 2.59 10.90
C TRP A 118 15.45 3.07 10.23
N THR A 119 15.41 3.14 8.90
CA THR A 119 14.20 3.47 8.15
C THR A 119 13.08 2.46 8.39
N PHE A 120 13.40 1.17 8.54
CA PHE A 120 12.41 0.13 8.88
C PHE A 120 11.92 0.22 10.33
N VAL A 121 12.78 0.63 11.27
CA VAL A 121 12.36 0.90 12.66
C VAL A 121 11.37 2.07 12.68
N LEU A 122 11.69 3.17 12.00
CA LEU A 122 10.79 4.32 11.90
C LEU A 122 9.50 3.98 11.16
N TRP A 123 9.56 3.15 10.12
CA TRP A 123 8.39 2.63 9.42
C TRP A 123 7.47 1.85 10.36
N GLY A 124 8.03 0.96 11.18
CA GLY A 124 7.29 0.18 12.16
C GLY A 124 6.68 1.04 13.26
N LEU A 125 7.44 2.02 13.76
CA LEU A 125 6.94 3.01 14.73
C LEU A 125 5.83 3.88 14.13
N TYR A 126 5.98 4.35 12.89
CA TYR A 126 4.99 5.15 12.19
C TYR A 126 3.63 4.44 12.12
N PHE A 127 3.61 3.19 11.63
CA PHE A 127 2.37 2.41 11.57
C PHE A 127 1.88 1.97 12.94
N GLY A 128 2.78 1.68 13.87
CA GLY A 128 2.45 1.37 15.26
C GLY A 128 1.74 2.52 15.95
N LEU A 129 2.22 3.76 15.78
CA LEU A 129 1.61 4.98 16.33
C LEU A 129 0.23 5.24 15.72
N LEU A 130 0.07 5.11 14.40
CA LEU A 130 -1.22 5.28 13.73
C LEU A 130 -2.28 4.29 14.27
N GLN A 131 -1.90 3.02 14.46
CA GLN A 131 -2.80 2.00 14.99
C GLN A 131 -3.06 2.15 16.50
N ALA A 132 -2.02 2.49 17.27
CA ALA A 132 -2.13 2.78 18.70
C ALA A 132 -3.10 3.96 18.94
N ALA A 133 -2.96 5.04 18.18
CA ALA A 133 -3.87 6.18 18.24
C ALA A 133 -5.31 5.76 17.93
N ALA A 134 -5.53 4.94 16.91
CA ALA A 134 -6.86 4.42 16.58
C ALA A 134 -7.50 3.62 17.72
N VAL A 135 -6.72 2.81 18.46
CA VAL A 135 -7.20 2.08 19.65
C VAL A 135 -7.55 3.03 20.79
N LEU A 136 -6.68 4.00 21.09
CA LEU A 136 -6.91 4.96 22.16
C LEU A 136 -8.12 5.87 21.90
N LEU A 137 -8.30 6.33 20.66
CA LEU A 137 -9.46 7.12 20.26
C LEU A 137 -10.77 6.34 20.39
N ARG A 138 -10.78 5.06 19.99
CA ARG A 138 -11.95 4.18 20.18
C ARG A 138 -12.29 3.97 21.65
N ALA A 139 -11.28 3.86 22.52
CA ALA A 139 -11.48 3.70 23.96
C ALA A 139 -12.08 4.96 24.60
N ARG A 140 -11.67 6.16 24.15
CA ARG A 140 -12.20 7.45 24.61
C ARG A 140 -13.63 7.73 24.12
N GLY A 141 -13.97 7.26 22.91
CA GLY A 141 -15.29 7.50 22.29
C GLY A 141 -16.48 6.71 22.89
N GLY A 142 -16.23 5.85 23.89
CA GLY A 142 -17.26 5.03 24.54
C GLY A 142 -17.85 3.91 23.66
N ARG A 143 -18.41 2.87 24.29
CA ARG A 143 -19.08 1.72 23.62
C ARG A 143 -20.29 2.14 22.76
N SER A 144 -20.77 3.38 22.89
CA SER A 144 -21.90 3.95 22.14
C SER A 144 -21.60 4.19 20.65
N ALA A 145 -20.32 4.26 20.24
CA ALA A 145 -19.96 4.26 18.82
C ALA A 145 -20.20 2.90 18.11
N GLY A 146 -20.57 1.86 18.87
CA GLY A 146 -20.66 0.47 18.40
C GLY A 146 -21.90 0.08 17.59
N ARG A 147 -22.95 0.91 17.49
CA ARG A 147 -24.18 0.52 16.77
C ARG A 147 -24.97 1.63 16.05
N GLY A 148 -24.54 2.90 16.10
CA GLY A 148 -25.43 4.03 15.73
C GLY A 148 -24.94 5.11 14.75
N ARG A 149 -23.68 5.10 14.25
CA ARG A 149 -23.22 6.09 13.25
C ARG A 149 -22.88 5.43 11.91
N ARG A 150 -23.90 4.80 11.33
CA ARG A 150 -23.90 4.28 9.96
C ARG A 150 -24.35 5.31 8.91
N SER A 151 -24.47 6.58 9.28
CA SER A 151 -24.65 7.69 8.34
C SER A 151 -23.46 8.63 8.42
N ALA A 152 -22.38 8.21 7.80
CA ALA A 152 -21.47 9.18 7.22
C ALA A 152 -21.52 8.83 5.74
N GLY A 153 -22.19 9.65 4.93
CA GLY A 153 -22.50 9.36 3.52
C GLY A 153 -21.25 9.02 2.68
N GLY A 154 -21.46 8.67 1.40
CA GLY A 154 -20.37 8.29 0.48
C GLY A 154 -19.20 9.27 0.43
N LEU A 155 -19.47 10.57 0.60
CA LEU A 155 -18.45 11.63 0.68
C LEU A 155 -17.51 11.46 1.88
N SER A 156 -18.04 11.04 3.04
CA SER A 156 -17.22 10.79 4.24
C SER A 156 -16.32 9.56 4.09
N ARG A 157 -16.76 8.52 3.37
CA ARG A 157 -15.95 7.32 3.12
C ARG A 157 -14.83 7.65 2.14
N THR A 158 -15.16 8.35 1.05
CA THR A 158 -14.17 8.76 0.04
C THR A 158 -13.06 9.59 0.67
N PHE A 159 -13.41 10.56 1.52
CA PHE A 159 -12.43 11.34 2.27
C PHE A 159 -11.56 10.47 3.18
N ARG A 160 -12.15 9.53 3.94
CA ARG A 160 -11.38 8.61 4.79
C ARG A 160 -10.45 7.69 4.01
N VAL A 161 -10.88 7.21 2.85
CA VAL A 161 -10.05 6.42 1.92
C VAL A 161 -8.89 7.27 1.42
N PHE A 162 -9.15 8.50 0.98
CA PHE A 162 -8.11 9.43 0.55
C PHE A 162 -7.07 9.69 1.65
N VAL A 163 -7.51 10.01 2.87
CA VAL A 163 -6.61 10.21 4.02
C VAL A 163 -5.80 8.95 4.31
N THR A 164 -6.45 7.78 4.35
CA THR A 164 -5.77 6.51 4.61
C THR A 164 -4.73 6.22 3.54
N PHE A 165 -5.09 6.36 2.27
CA PHE A 165 -4.18 6.15 1.14
C PHE A 165 -2.91 7.01 1.25
N ASN A 166 -3.07 8.30 1.56
CA ASN A 166 -1.94 9.20 1.78
C ASN A 166 -1.08 8.74 2.96
N LEU A 167 -1.68 8.40 4.11
CA LEU A 167 -0.93 7.89 5.25
C LEU A 167 -0.11 6.63 4.89
N ILE A 168 -0.67 5.72 4.09
CA ILE A 168 0.09 4.54 3.65
C ILE A 168 1.22 4.94 2.69
N ALA A 169 0.97 5.84 1.72
CA ALA A 169 1.97 6.30 0.76
C ALA A 169 3.18 6.97 1.44
N PHE A 170 2.95 7.77 2.48
CA PHE A 170 4.04 8.36 3.28
C PHE A 170 4.83 7.28 4.04
N GLY A 171 4.17 6.26 4.57
CA GLY A 171 4.85 5.10 5.13
C GLY A 171 5.66 4.34 4.08
N ALA A 172 5.16 4.23 2.85
CA ALA A 172 5.88 3.57 1.75
C ALA A 172 7.21 4.29 1.43
N CYS A 173 7.29 5.62 1.57
CA CYS A 173 8.56 6.36 1.45
C CYS A 173 9.60 5.89 2.47
N LEU A 174 9.22 5.75 3.76
CA LEU A 174 10.12 5.24 4.80
C LEU A 174 10.60 3.81 4.47
N PHE A 175 9.75 3.00 3.84
CA PHE A 175 10.10 1.65 3.43
C PHE A 175 11.14 1.62 2.30
N ARG A 176 11.05 2.55 1.33
CA ARG A 176 11.94 2.61 0.15
C ARG A 176 13.25 3.36 0.40
N ALA A 177 13.25 4.30 1.34
CA ALA A 177 14.42 5.14 1.59
C ALA A 177 15.64 4.31 2.04
N GLU A 178 16.80 4.65 1.49
CA GLU A 178 18.05 3.90 1.73
C GLU A 178 18.61 4.11 3.14
N ASN A 179 18.38 5.31 3.70
CA ASN A 179 18.81 5.71 5.04
C ASN A 179 17.97 6.90 5.53
N LEU A 180 18.21 7.36 6.76
CA LEU A 180 17.45 8.45 7.38
C LEU A 180 17.66 9.80 6.70
N ALA A 181 18.87 10.09 6.21
CA ALA A 181 19.15 11.34 5.49
C ALA A 181 18.37 11.39 4.17
N HIS A 182 18.35 10.28 3.44
CA HIS A 182 17.56 10.13 2.22
C HIS A 182 16.06 10.28 2.50
N ALA A 183 15.51 9.61 3.52
CA ALA A 183 14.12 9.81 3.92
C ALA A 183 13.82 11.27 4.26
N GLY A 184 14.72 11.93 4.99
CA GLY A 184 14.63 13.36 5.32
C GLY A 184 14.61 14.25 4.07
N ALA A 185 15.48 13.99 3.10
CA ALA A 185 15.52 14.73 1.83
C ALA A 185 14.20 14.57 1.04
N MET A 186 13.64 13.35 0.98
CA MET A 186 12.34 13.11 0.33
C MET A 186 11.22 13.91 1.02
N PHE A 187 11.15 13.90 2.35
CA PHE A 187 10.12 14.68 3.06
C PHE A 187 10.35 16.18 2.99
N ALA A 188 11.60 16.65 2.98
CA ALA A 188 11.93 18.06 2.80
C ALA A 188 11.51 18.56 1.41
N ALA A 189 11.67 17.72 0.38
CA ALA A 189 11.28 18.05 -0.99
C ALA A 189 9.76 18.26 -1.17
N LEU A 190 8.92 17.73 -0.27
CA LEU A 190 7.48 18.10 -0.22
C LEU A 190 7.24 19.59 0.01
N PHE A 191 8.20 20.31 0.58
CA PHE A 191 8.09 21.73 0.92
C PHE A 191 8.93 22.65 0.01
N LYS A 192 9.58 22.11 -1.04
CA LYS A 192 10.39 22.91 -1.98
C LYS A 192 9.58 23.75 -2.96
N GLY A 193 8.28 23.51 -3.06
CA GLY A 193 7.37 24.27 -3.90
C GLY A 193 6.75 23.44 -5.02
N ILE A 194 5.63 23.94 -5.52
CA ILE A 194 4.90 23.30 -6.63
C ILE A 194 5.51 23.80 -7.95
N HIS A 195 6.16 22.89 -8.66
CA HIS A 195 6.60 23.08 -10.04
C HIS A 195 5.76 22.19 -10.94
N TRP A 196 5.41 22.69 -12.12
CA TRP A 196 4.65 21.95 -13.11
C TRP A 196 5.26 22.19 -14.48
N ASP A 197 6.05 21.24 -14.94
CA ASP A 197 6.64 21.25 -16.26
C ASP A 197 6.21 20.02 -17.09
N MET A 198 6.78 19.87 -18.29
CA MET A 198 6.46 18.75 -19.17
C MET A 198 6.93 17.39 -18.62
N ASN A 199 7.97 17.38 -17.78
CA ASN A 199 8.43 16.18 -17.10
C ASN A 199 7.44 15.79 -15.99
N THR A 200 7.03 16.74 -15.14
CA THR A 200 6.00 16.53 -14.11
C THR A 200 4.70 16.00 -14.73
N LEU A 201 4.24 16.61 -15.83
CA LEU A 201 3.06 16.17 -16.57
C LEU A 201 3.25 14.74 -17.11
N GLY A 202 4.40 14.44 -17.72
CA GLY A 202 4.72 13.10 -18.22
C GLY A 202 4.72 12.04 -17.11
N MET A 203 5.28 12.36 -15.94
CA MET A 203 5.22 11.50 -14.76
C MET A 203 3.78 11.27 -14.30
N ALA A 204 2.99 12.33 -14.17
CA ALA A 204 1.60 12.24 -13.73
C ALA A 204 0.77 11.35 -14.67
N ILE A 205 0.92 11.51 -15.99
CA ILE A 205 0.26 10.69 -17.00
C ILE A 205 0.70 9.22 -16.87
N LYS A 206 2.00 8.95 -16.74
CA LYS A 206 2.51 7.58 -16.59
C LYS A 206 1.97 6.90 -15.32
N VAL A 207 1.98 7.60 -14.19
CA VAL A 207 1.42 7.08 -12.93
C VAL A 207 -0.07 6.83 -13.08
N ALA A 208 -0.83 7.77 -13.62
CA ALA A 208 -2.27 7.62 -13.82
C ALA A 208 -2.61 6.45 -14.76
N TRP A 209 -1.91 6.33 -15.89
CA TRP A 209 -2.09 5.26 -16.87
C TRP A 209 -1.90 3.87 -16.25
N LEU A 210 -0.85 3.70 -15.43
CA LEU A 210 -0.54 2.43 -14.77
C LEU A 210 -1.40 2.16 -13.53
N ALA A 211 -1.81 3.20 -12.81
CA ALA A 211 -2.62 3.09 -11.61
C ALA A 211 -4.10 2.82 -11.92
N ALA A 212 -4.65 3.45 -12.95
CA ALA A 212 -6.09 3.46 -13.22
C ALA A 212 -6.69 2.04 -13.35
N PRO A 213 -6.09 1.09 -14.09
CA PRO A 213 -6.61 -0.28 -14.17
C PRO A 213 -6.63 -0.98 -12.81
N VAL A 214 -5.61 -0.77 -11.99
CA VAL A 214 -5.49 -1.37 -10.66
C VAL A 214 -6.58 -0.86 -9.72
N PHE A 215 -6.81 0.46 -9.71
CA PHE A 215 -7.89 1.07 -8.94
C PHE A 215 -9.28 0.66 -9.44
N ALA A 216 -9.48 0.61 -10.75
CA ALA A 216 -10.74 0.17 -11.34
C ALA A 216 -11.07 -1.27 -10.93
N MET A 217 -10.07 -2.16 -10.99
CA MET A 217 -10.20 -3.55 -10.57
C MET A 217 -10.55 -3.68 -9.09
N GLN A 218 -9.83 -2.98 -8.21
CA GLN A 218 -10.15 -2.98 -6.78
C GLN A 218 -11.55 -2.42 -6.50
N LEU A 219 -12.00 -1.41 -7.24
CA LEU A 219 -13.34 -0.84 -7.11
C LEU A 219 -14.43 -1.83 -7.53
N ILE A 220 -14.22 -2.57 -8.63
CA ILE A 220 -15.12 -3.64 -9.07
C ILE A 220 -15.21 -4.73 -7.99
N GLN A 221 -14.06 -5.22 -7.50
CA GLN A 221 -14.00 -6.24 -6.46
C GLN A 221 -14.65 -5.80 -5.15
N GLU A 222 -14.41 -4.57 -4.70
CA GLU A 222 -14.99 -4.02 -3.46
C GLU A 222 -16.51 -3.83 -3.59
N ARG A 223 -17.00 -3.37 -4.75
CA ARG A 223 -18.45 -3.25 -5.02
C ARG A 223 -19.14 -4.61 -5.06
N ALA A 224 -18.50 -5.60 -5.68
CA ALA A 224 -19.00 -6.98 -5.74
C ALA A 224 -18.83 -7.73 -4.40
N ARG A 225 -18.00 -7.21 -3.48
CA ARG A 225 -17.54 -7.90 -2.27
C ARG A 225 -16.95 -9.29 -2.55
N ASP A 226 -16.32 -9.43 -3.70
CA ASP A 226 -15.74 -10.68 -4.17
C ASP A 226 -14.35 -10.41 -4.75
N PRO A 227 -13.27 -10.89 -4.10
CA PRO A 227 -11.92 -10.81 -4.66
C PRO A 227 -11.81 -11.46 -6.05
N MET A 228 -12.68 -12.42 -6.38
CA MET A 228 -12.71 -13.12 -7.67
C MET A 228 -13.74 -12.54 -8.66
N ALA A 229 -14.30 -11.36 -8.38
CA ALA A 229 -15.34 -10.73 -9.21
C ALA A 229 -14.98 -10.69 -10.71
N PHE A 230 -13.72 -10.47 -11.05
CA PHE A 230 -13.23 -10.46 -12.43
C PHE A 230 -13.44 -11.78 -13.17
N VAL A 231 -13.20 -12.92 -12.51
CA VAL A 231 -13.36 -14.25 -13.12
C VAL A 231 -14.83 -14.54 -13.41
N ARG A 232 -15.74 -13.92 -12.64
CA ARG A 232 -17.19 -14.04 -12.78
C ARG A 232 -17.80 -13.08 -13.80
N LEU A 233 -17.01 -12.18 -14.41
CA LEU A 233 -17.51 -11.31 -15.48
C LEU A 233 -18.01 -12.15 -16.67
N PRO A 234 -19.05 -11.69 -17.40
CA PRO A 234 -19.47 -12.35 -18.64
C PRO A 234 -18.29 -12.50 -19.60
N GLY A 235 -18.27 -13.58 -20.39
CA GLY A 235 -17.11 -13.96 -21.21
C GLY A 235 -16.55 -12.84 -22.09
N LEU A 236 -17.43 -12.06 -22.73
CA LEU A 236 -17.04 -10.92 -23.57
C LEU A 236 -16.32 -9.82 -22.77
N TRP A 237 -16.85 -9.44 -21.61
CA TRP A 237 -16.25 -8.42 -20.74
C TRP A 237 -14.94 -8.89 -20.12
N ARG A 238 -14.87 -10.17 -19.74
CA ARG A 238 -13.64 -10.78 -19.24
C ARG A 238 -12.56 -10.80 -20.32
N PHE A 239 -12.91 -11.19 -21.55
CA PHE A 239 -11.99 -11.16 -22.70
C PHE A 239 -11.50 -9.75 -22.98
N ALA A 240 -12.41 -8.77 -23.11
CA ALA A 240 -12.06 -7.38 -23.35
C ALA A 240 -11.13 -6.82 -22.26
N ALA A 241 -11.36 -7.15 -20.99
CA ALA A 241 -10.52 -6.71 -19.90
C ALA A 241 -9.12 -7.37 -19.91
N CYS A 242 -9.03 -8.67 -20.23
CA CYS A 242 -7.73 -9.33 -20.45
C CYS A 242 -6.97 -8.70 -21.62
N THR A 243 -7.64 -8.46 -22.75
CA THR A 243 -7.03 -7.80 -23.91
C THR A 243 -6.56 -6.40 -23.56
N ALA A 244 -7.37 -5.60 -22.85
CA ALA A 244 -6.97 -4.28 -22.39
C ALA A 244 -5.76 -4.34 -21.46
N ALA A 245 -5.69 -5.30 -20.53
CA ALA A 245 -4.55 -5.49 -19.66
C ALA A 245 -3.27 -5.84 -20.46
N ILE A 246 -3.37 -6.73 -21.45
CA ILE A 246 -2.26 -7.05 -22.36
C ILE A 246 -1.82 -5.82 -23.14
N LEU A 247 -2.76 -5.04 -23.68
CA LEU A 247 -2.46 -3.81 -24.41
C LEU A 247 -1.79 -2.77 -23.52
N VAL A 248 -2.19 -2.64 -22.25
CA VAL A 248 -1.52 -1.77 -21.28
C VAL A 248 -0.08 -2.24 -21.05
N VAL A 249 0.16 -3.53 -20.87
CA VAL A 249 1.51 -4.09 -20.72
C VAL A 249 2.35 -3.83 -21.96
N VAL A 250 1.83 -4.14 -23.15
CA VAL A 250 2.51 -3.94 -24.42
C VAL A 250 2.82 -2.46 -24.66
N ALA A 251 1.83 -1.57 -24.48
CA ALA A 251 2.03 -0.13 -24.59
C ALA A 251 3.08 0.37 -23.59
N THR A 252 3.08 -0.15 -22.35
CA THR A 252 4.09 0.20 -21.36
C THR A 252 5.47 -0.24 -21.81
N LEU A 253 5.64 -1.48 -22.30
CA LEU A 253 6.90 -1.97 -22.83
C LEU A 253 7.43 -1.10 -23.97
N PHE A 254 6.56 -0.69 -24.91
CA PHE A 254 6.94 0.22 -26.00
C PHE A 254 7.29 1.63 -25.51
N LEU A 255 6.54 2.18 -24.54
CA LEU A 255 6.79 3.49 -23.96
C LEU A 255 8.01 3.54 -23.03
N THR A 256 8.52 2.38 -22.60
CA THR A 256 9.71 2.26 -21.74
C THR A 256 10.88 1.53 -22.41
N ALA A 257 10.77 1.18 -23.70
CA ALA A 257 11.80 0.42 -24.43
C ALA A 257 13.16 1.15 -24.50
N ASP A 258 13.18 2.48 -24.37
CA ASP A 258 14.41 3.29 -24.32
C ASP A 258 15.06 3.35 -22.92
N VAL A 259 14.46 2.77 -21.88
CA VAL A 259 15.06 2.71 -20.55
C VAL A 259 16.10 1.58 -20.53
N LYS A 260 17.35 1.94 -20.87
CA LYS A 260 18.51 1.06 -20.70
C LYS A 260 18.77 0.85 -19.21
N GLY A 261 18.51 -0.36 -18.73
CA GLY A 261 18.73 -0.78 -17.34
C GLY A 261 17.49 -1.49 -16.81
N GLY A 262 17.54 -2.82 -16.73
CA GLY A 262 16.51 -3.56 -16.03
C GLY A 262 16.59 -3.22 -14.54
N GLU A 263 15.59 -2.54 -14.01
CA GLU A 263 15.49 -2.40 -12.56
C GLU A 263 15.16 -3.77 -11.95
N GLU A 264 15.95 -4.16 -10.95
CA GLU A 264 15.78 -5.43 -10.26
C GLU A 264 14.46 -5.47 -9.49
N PHE A 265 13.89 -6.67 -9.41
CA PHE A 265 12.68 -6.93 -8.63
C PHE A 265 12.88 -6.51 -7.17
N ILE A 266 11.87 -5.84 -6.58
CA ILE A 266 12.01 -5.11 -5.30
C ILE A 266 12.60 -5.95 -4.15
N TYR A 267 12.39 -7.27 -4.15
CA TYR A 267 12.93 -8.20 -3.15
C TYR A 267 14.46 -8.27 -3.09
N PHE A 268 15.16 -7.88 -4.14
CA PHE A 268 16.63 -7.86 -4.17
C PHE A 268 17.22 -6.51 -3.72
N GLN A 269 16.38 -5.51 -3.42
CA GLN A 269 16.80 -4.14 -3.12
C GLN A 269 16.74 -3.74 -1.63
N PHE A 270 16.46 -4.68 -0.72
CA PHE A 270 16.30 -4.41 0.71
C PHE A 270 17.57 -4.67 1.51
#